data_AF-A0A7C7A5J9-F1
#
_entry.id   AF-A0A7C7A5J9-F1
#
_cell.length_a   1.000
_cell.length_b   1.000
_cell.length_c   1.000
_cell.angle_alpha   90.00
_cell.angle_beta   90.00
_cell.angle_gamma   90.00
#
_symmetry.space_group_name_H-M   'P 1'
#
loop_
_entity.id
_entity.type
_entity.pdbx_description
1 polymer ?
#
loop_
_entity_poly.entity_id
_entity_poly.type
_entity_poly.pdbx_seq_one_letter_code
_entity_poly.pdbx_strand_id
1 'polypeptide(L)'
;MLKGIGALMIILSTSLLGMLISSKYSIRLKEIRNLRFSLQMLESEIVYSATPIPYACYNVGLKSDPLWKKFFMTISKNLMERKFYSMDEAWEQAIMYALEDSSLKDIDIELLRSFGKILGKSDIEDQKKYFKLIYTQLEQHEKMAEDEKKSNEKMYRSMGFLLGATILIILI
;
A
#
# COMPACT_ATOMS: atom_id res chain seq x y z
N MET A 1 34.53 29.92 8.79
CA MET A 1 34.53 28.51 8.32
C MET A 1 33.42 27.68 8.98
N LEU A 2 33.30 27.66 10.32
CA LEU A 2 32.27 26.88 11.03
C LEU A 2 30.81 27.21 10.60
N LYS A 3 30.49 28.50 10.40
CA LYS A 3 29.15 28.95 9.96
C LYS A 3 28.73 28.38 8.59
N GLY A 4 29.67 28.29 7.64
CA GLY A 4 29.38 27.78 6.30
C GLY A 4 29.13 26.27 6.27
N ILE A 5 29.86 25.50 7.09
CA ILE A 5 29.66 24.05 7.23
C ILE A 5 28.29 23.77 7.87
N GLY A 6 27.94 24.49 8.93
CA GLY A 6 26.63 24.35 9.58
C GLY A 6 25.47 24.67 8.64
N ALA A 7 25.58 25.73 7.84
CA ALA A 7 24.56 26.07 6.86
C ALA A 7 24.40 24.99 5.77
N LEU A 8 25.50 24.43 5.28
CA LEU A 8 25.47 23.33 4.31
C LEU A 8 24.77 22.09 4.87
N MET A 9 25.04 21.74 6.13
CA MET A 9 24.39 20.60 6.82
C MET A 9 22.88 20.81 6.97
N ILE A 10 22.44 22.03 7.25
CA ILE A 10 21.01 22.36 7.37
C ILE A 10 20.29 22.24 6.01
N ILE A 11 20.90 22.75 4.93
CA ILE A 11 20.33 22.64 3.58
C ILE A 11 20.24 21.17 3.15
N LEU A 12 21.28 20.37 3.40
CA LEU A 12 21.30 18.94 3.05
C LEU A 12 20.25 18.16 3.85
N SER A 13 20.14 18.38 5.16
CA SER A 13 19.16 17.68 6.00
C SER A 13 17.71 18.03 5.65
N THR A 14 17.40 19.30 5.45
CA THR A 14 16.05 19.75 5.03
C THR A 14 15.68 19.27 3.62
N SER A 15 16.65 19.23 2.70
CA SER A 15 16.45 18.66 1.35
C SER A 15 16.21 17.15 1.40
N LEU A 16 16.98 16.41 2.21
CA LEU A 16 16.79 14.96 2.41
C LEU A 16 15.43 14.65 3.02
N LEU A 17 14.98 15.43 4.01
CA LEU A 17 13.64 15.31 4.58
C LEU A 17 12.54 15.54 3.54
N GLY A 18 12.68 16.56 2.68
CA GLY A 18 11.76 16.80 1.58
C GLY A 18 11.69 15.64 0.59
N MET A 19 12.83 15.01 0.27
CA MET A 19 12.87 13.82 -0.59
C MET A 19 12.23 12.59 0.07
N LEU A 20 12.44 12.38 1.37
CA LEU A 20 11.84 11.27 2.11
C LEU A 20 10.31 11.39 2.20
N ILE A 21 9.79 12.61 2.40
CA ILE A 21 8.33 12.84 2.41
C ILE A 21 7.76 12.61 1.00
N SER A 22 8.46 13.11 -0.02
CA SER A 22 8.07 12.92 -1.42
C SER A 22 8.04 11.45 -1.84
N SER A 23 8.94 10.61 -1.31
CA SER A 23 9.01 9.19 -1.69
C SER A 23 7.81 8.39 -1.19
N LYS A 24 7.20 8.76 -0.05
CA LYS A 24 5.99 8.11 0.47
C LYS A 24 4.82 8.13 -0.52
N TYR A 25 4.62 9.22 -1.26
CA TYR A 25 3.57 9.31 -2.28
C TYR A 25 3.81 8.34 -3.45
N SER A 26 5.08 8.18 -3.85
CA SER A 26 5.46 7.19 -4.86
C SER A 26 5.29 5.76 -4.36
N ILE A 27 5.60 5.50 -3.09
CA ILE A 27 5.44 4.18 -2.46
C ILE A 27 3.95 3.81 -2.38
N ARG A 28 3.08 4.70 -1.89
CA ARG A 28 1.62 4.47 -1.82
C ARG A 28 1.05 4.03 -3.18
N LEU A 29 1.35 4.79 -4.24
CA LEU A 29 0.89 4.46 -5.58
C LEU A 29 1.37 3.08 -6.04
N LYS A 30 2.63 2.75 -5.75
CA LYS A 30 3.21 1.43 -6.07
C LYS A 30 2.51 0.32 -5.29
N GLU A 31 2.26 0.50 -4.00
CA GLU A 31 1.56 -0.46 -3.16
C GLU A 31 0.14 -0.72 -3.68
N ILE A 32 -0.62 0.31 -4.06
CA ILE A 32 -1.98 0.15 -4.63
C ILE A 32 -1.94 -0.60 -5.98
N ARG A 33 -0.99 -0.27 -6.87
CA ARG A 33 -0.84 -0.99 -8.14
C ARG A 33 -0.49 -2.46 -7.93
N ASN A 34 0.45 -2.73 -7.02
CA ASN A 34 0.84 -4.09 -6.68
C ASN A 34 -0.34 -4.88 -6.08
N LEU A 35 -1.20 -4.24 -5.27
CA LEU A 35 -2.41 -4.85 -4.75
C LEU A 35 -3.34 -5.29 -5.88
N ARG A 36 -3.57 -4.40 -6.84
CA ARG A 36 -4.41 -4.70 -8.00
C ARG A 36 -3.89 -5.93 -8.75
N PHE A 37 -2.59 -6.01 -9.01
CA PHE A 37 -1.97 -7.19 -9.62
C PHE A 37 -2.15 -8.46 -8.76
N SER A 38 -1.94 -8.37 -7.45
CA SER A 38 -2.13 -9.51 -6.56
C SER A 38 -3.58 -9.98 -6.48
N LEU A 39 -4.55 -9.06 -6.50
CA LEU A 39 -5.98 -9.40 -6.53
C LEU A 39 -6.41 -10.01 -7.86
N GLN A 40 -5.83 -9.59 -8.99
CA GLN A 40 -6.05 -10.26 -10.28
C GLN A 40 -5.54 -11.70 -10.27
N MET A 41 -4.38 -11.95 -9.65
CA MET A 41 -3.90 -13.32 -9.45
C MET A 41 -4.84 -14.10 -8.51
N LEU A 42 -5.33 -13.47 -7.45
CA LEU A 42 -6.26 -14.10 -6.51
C LEU A 42 -7.60 -14.45 -7.16
N GLU A 43 -8.17 -13.54 -7.95
CA GLU A 43 -9.34 -13.82 -8.78
C GLU A 43 -9.08 -15.03 -9.66
N SER A 44 -7.92 -15.10 -10.31
CA SER A 44 -7.60 -16.20 -11.19
C SER A 44 -7.55 -17.55 -10.48
N GLU A 45 -6.88 -17.60 -9.33
CA GLU A 45 -6.80 -18.80 -8.49
C GLU A 45 -8.19 -19.23 -7.98
N ILE A 46 -9.03 -18.31 -7.52
CA ILE A 46 -10.33 -18.64 -6.93
C ILE A 46 -11.38 -18.95 -7.99
N VAL A 47 -11.48 -18.13 -9.02
CA VAL A 47 -12.58 -18.16 -10.00
C VAL A 47 -12.31 -19.15 -11.12
N TYR A 48 -11.09 -19.21 -11.65
CA TYR A 48 -10.78 -20.04 -12.82
C TYR A 48 -10.10 -21.36 -12.44
N SER A 49 -9.19 -21.34 -11.47
CA SER A 49 -8.52 -22.56 -11.01
C SER A 49 -9.30 -23.32 -9.93
N ALA A 50 -10.38 -22.74 -9.40
CA ALA A 50 -11.16 -23.28 -8.28
C ALA A 50 -10.29 -23.66 -7.07
N THR A 51 -9.16 -22.94 -6.88
CA THR A 51 -8.23 -23.16 -5.78
C THR A 51 -8.88 -22.71 -4.47
N PRO A 52 -8.91 -23.54 -3.41
CA PRO A 52 -9.43 -23.11 -2.12
C PRO A 52 -8.65 -21.90 -1.58
N ILE A 53 -9.35 -20.93 -0.99
CA ILE A 53 -8.81 -19.61 -0.60
C ILE A 53 -7.47 -19.67 0.14
N PRO A 54 -7.25 -20.55 1.14
CA PRO A 54 -5.96 -20.61 1.83
C PRO A 54 -4.77 -20.89 0.90
N TYR A 55 -4.96 -21.77 -0.09
CA TYR A 55 -3.95 -22.11 -1.09
C TYR A 55 -3.85 -21.02 -2.16
N ALA A 56 -4.96 -20.40 -2.56
CA ALA A 56 -4.95 -19.26 -3.47
C ALA A 56 -4.13 -18.09 -2.88
N CYS A 57 -4.35 -17.75 -1.61
CA CYS A 57 -3.55 -16.75 -0.90
C CYS A 57 -2.07 -17.15 -0.80
N TYR A 58 -1.76 -18.43 -0.57
CA TYR A 58 -0.37 -18.91 -0.58
C TYR A 58 0.30 -18.65 -1.95
N ASN A 59 -0.36 -19.09 -3.04
CA ASN A 59 0.14 -18.97 -4.41
C ASN A 59 0.34 -17.51 -4.83
N VAL A 60 -0.63 -16.64 -4.50
CA VAL A 60 -0.54 -15.20 -4.74
C VAL A 60 0.58 -14.57 -3.93
N GLY A 61 0.71 -14.94 -2.65
CA GLY A 61 1.75 -14.44 -1.76
C GLY A 61 3.16 -14.73 -2.27
N LEU A 62 3.41 -15.92 -2.85
CA LEU A 62 4.70 -16.27 -3.43
C LEU A 62 5.08 -15.40 -4.64
N LYS A 63 4.09 -14.90 -5.40
CA LYS A 63 4.28 -14.11 -6.62
C LYS A 63 4.19 -12.59 -6.38
N SER A 64 3.78 -12.18 -5.19
CA SER A 64 3.58 -10.78 -4.83
C SER A 64 4.88 -10.12 -4.33
N ASP A 65 4.91 -8.78 -4.35
CA ASP A 65 6.00 -8.01 -3.74
C ASP A 65 5.97 -8.10 -2.20
N PRO A 66 7.01 -7.66 -1.48
CA PRO A 66 7.16 -7.95 -0.06
C PRO A 66 5.96 -7.60 0.84
N LEU A 67 5.30 -6.46 0.60
CA LEU A 67 4.12 -6.04 1.38
C LEU A 67 2.97 -7.02 1.18
N TRP A 68 2.56 -7.25 -0.07
CA TRP A 68 1.43 -8.13 -0.38
C TRP A 68 1.76 -9.60 -0.16
N LYS A 69 3.02 -10.00 -0.30
CA LYS A 69 3.50 -11.32 0.15
C LYS A 69 3.25 -11.50 1.65
N LYS A 70 3.67 -10.55 2.49
CA LYS A 70 3.41 -10.61 3.95
C LYS A 70 1.91 -10.72 4.21
N PHE A 71 1.09 -9.91 3.54
CA PHE A 71 -0.36 -9.91 3.68
C PHE A 71 -1.01 -11.27 3.33
N PHE A 72 -0.82 -11.76 2.11
CA PHE A 72 -1.45 -12.99 1.65
C PHE A 72 -0.90 -14.25 2.34
N MET A 73 0.38 -14.27 2.69
CA MET A 73 0.96 -15.38 3.46
C MET A 73 0.40 -15.43 4.89
N THR A 74 0.15 -14.28 5.52
CA THR A 74 -0.50 -14.23 6.84
C THR A 74 -1.92 -14.79 6.77
N ILE A 75 -2.72 -14.41 5.77
CA ILE A 75 -4.06 -14.97 5.56
C ILE A 75 -3.99 -16.49 5.40
N SER A 76 -3.14 -16.95 4.48
CA SER A 76 -2.95 -18.36 4.18
C SER A 76 -2.60 -19.17 5.43
N LYS A 77 -1.57 -18.72 6.17
CA LYS A 77 -1.13 -19.35 7.42
C LYS A 77 -2.25 -19.41 8.45
N ASN A 78 -2.94 -18.30 8.67
CA ASN A 78 -4.01 -18.17 9.64
C ASN A 78 -5.16 -19.16 9.38
N LEU A 79 -5.54 -19.33 8.11
CA LEU A 79 -6.59 -20.26 7.71
C LEU A 79 -6.13 -21.72 7.74
N MET A 80 -4.90 -22.02 7.29
CA MET A 80 -4.35 -23.39 7.29
C MET A 80 -4.13 -23.92 8.72
N GLU A 81 -3.63 -23.07 9.62
CA GLU A 81 -3.39 -23.43 11.03
C GLU A 81 -4.67 -23.38 11.89
N ARG A 82 -5.84 -23.07 11.29
CA ARG A 82 -7.12 -22.92 11.98
C ARG A 82 -7.06 -21.96 13.18
N LYS A 83 -6.24 -20.91 13.07
CA LYS A 83 -6.09 -19.87 14.12
C LYS A 83 -7.33 -18.97 14.23
N PHE A 84 -8.08 -18.88 13.13
CA PHE A 84 -9.35 -18.17 13.06
C PHE A 84 -10.39 -19.09 12.44
N TYR A 85 -11.65 -18.88 12.82
CA TYR A 85 -12.76 -19.72 12.37
C TYR A 85 -13.38 -19.18 11.08
N SER A 86 -12.98 -17.98 10.66
CA SER A 86 -13.60 -17.27 9.55
C SER A 86 -12.59 -16.52 8.68
N MET A 87 -12.96 -16.31 7.42
CA MET A 87 -12.15 -15.65 6.40
C MET A 87 -11.94 -14.16 6.71
N ASP A 88 -12.98 -13.50 7.21
CA ASP A 88 -12.97 -12.09 7.60
C ASP A 88 -12.06 -11.84 8.80
N GLU A 89 -12.05 -12.70 9.82
CA GLU A 89 -11.09 -12.60 10.94
C GLU A 89 -9.65 -12.75 10.46
N ALA A 90 -9.37 -13.75 9.62
CA ALA A 90 -8.03 -13.98 9.09
C ALA A 90 -7.55 -12.81 8.21
N TRP A 91 -8.47 -12.20 7.45
CA TRP A 91 -8.20 -11.02 6.63
C TRP A 91 -7.92 -9.77 7.46
N GLU A 92 -8.76 -9.47 8.47
CA GLU A 92 -8.56 -8.31 9.35
C GLU A 92 -7.23 -8.41 10.11
N GLN A 93 -6.88 -9.61 10.58
CA GLN A 93 -5.59 -9.84 11.23
C GLN A 93 -4.40 -9.64 10.28
N ALA A 94 -4.55 -10.00 9.01
CA ALA A 94 -3.54 -9.70 8.01
C ALA A 94 -3.44 -8.21 7.71
N ILE A 95 -4.55 -7.46 7.71
CA ILE A 95 -4.54 -5.99 7.61
C ILE A 95 -3.73 -5.42 8.78
N MET A 96 -4.08 -5.77 10.02
CA MET A 96 -3.43 -5.24 11.22
C MET A 96 -1.93 -5.54 11.26
N TYR A 97 -1.51 -6.76 10.90
CA TYR A 97 -0.12 -7.19 11.01
C TYR A 97 0.75 -6.83 9.79
N ALA A 98 0.20 -6.92 8.58
CA ALA A 98 0.98 -6.74 7.36
C ALA A 98 1.05 -5.29 6.90
N LEU A 99 0.01 -4.49 7.17
CA LEU A 99 -0.11 -3.13 6.62
C LEU A 99 0.27 -2.02 7.61
N GLU A 100 0.69 -2.36 8.83
CA GLU A 100 1.15 -1.42 9.88
C GLU A 100 2.19 -0.40 9.35
N ASP A 101 3.16 -0.88 8.56
CA ASP A 101 4.25 -0.05 8.01
C ASP A 101 4.02 0.37 6.55
N SER A 102 2.82 0.16 6.00
CA SER A 102 2.52 0.53 4.61
C SER A 102 2.41 2.04 4.42
N SER A 103 2.57 2.52 3.18
CA SER A 103 2.28 3.91 2.82
C SER A 103 0.82 4.13 2.41
N LEU A 104 -0.04 3.13 2.57
CA LEU A 104 -1.47 3.20 2.33
C LEU A 104 -2.15 4.16 3.31
N LYS A 105 -3.21 4.82 2.85
CA LYS A 105 -4.08 5.63 3.68
C LYS A 105 -5.22 4.80 4.25
N ASP A 106 -5.88 5.30 5.29
CA ASP A 106 -7.05 4.66 5.90
C ASP A 106 -8.15 4.33 4.88
N ILE A 107 -8.34 5.20 3.88
CA ILE A 107 -9.32 4.95 2.81
C ILE A 107 -8.94 3.73 1.96
N ASP A 108 -7.65 3.51 1.70
CA ASP A 108 -7.16 2.35 0.96
C ASP A 108 -7.35 1.08 1.82
N ILE A 109 -7.02 1.17 3.11
CA ILE A 109 -7.18 0.05 4.07
C ILE A 109 -8.65 -0.33 4.23
N GLU A 110 -9.56 0.65 4.33
CA GLU A 110 -11.00 0.39 4.45
C GLU A 110 -11.56 -0.28 3.18
N LEU A 111 -11.05 0.08 2.00
CA LEU A 111 -11.37 -0.63 0.76
C LEU A 111 -11.01 -2.12 0.86
N LEU A 112 -9.78 -2.45 1.30
CA LEU A 112 -9.39 -3.85 1.54
C LEU A 112 -10.26 -4.53 2.59
N ARG A 113 -10.58 -3.85 3.69
CA ARG A 113 -11.42 -4.39 4.77
C ARG A 113 -12.81 -4.74 4.26
N SER A 114 -13.42 -3.85 3.47
CA SER A 114 -14.73 -4.09 2.87
C SER A 114 -14.74 -5.32 1.94
N PHE A 115 -13.64 -5.53 1.21
CA PHE A 115 -13.48 -6.68 0.34
C PHE A 115 -13.26 -7.99 1.09
N GLY A 116 -12.48 -7.99 2.18
CA GLY A 116 -12.31 -9.16 3.02
C GLY A 116 -13.62 -9.69 3.62
N LYS A 117 -14.58 -8.78 3.90
CA LYS A 117 -15.90 -9.14 4.46
C LYS A 117 -16.77 -9.93 3.49
N ILE A 118 -16.56 -9.78 2.18
CA ILE A 118 -17.37 -10.42 1.12
C ILE A 118 -16.67 -11.62 0.49
N LEU A 119 -15.34 -11.69 0.54
CA LEU A 119 -14.56 -12.75 -0.08
C LEU A 119 -14.92 -14.13 0.51
N GLY A 120 -15.28 -15.08 -0.36
CA GLY A 120 -15.59 -16.47 0.02
C GLY A 120 -16.98 -16.68 0.62
N LYS A 121 -17.85 -15.66 0.64
CA LYS A 121 -19.23 -15.75 1.15
C LYS A 121 -20.31 -15.82 0.06
N SER A 122 -19.91 -15.80 -1.21
CA SER A 122 -20.82 -15.81 -2.37
C SER A 122 -20.47 -16.95 -3.33
N ASP A 123 -21.36 -17.19 -4.31
CA ASP A 123 -21.02 -18.06 -5.44
C ASP A 123 -19.95 -17.41 -6.35
N ILE A 124 -19.46 -18.19 -7.31
CA ILE A 124 -18.40 -17.81 -8.23
C ILE A 124 -18.81 -16.62 -9.12
N GLU A 125 -20.07 -16.55 -9.56
CA GLU A 125 -20.54 -15.48 -10.47
C GLU A 125 -20.66 -14.14 -9.74
N ASP A 126 -21.15 -14.15 -8.51
CA ASP A 126 -21.14 -12.97 -7.65
C ASP A 126 -19.72 -12.58 -7.24
N GLN A 127 -18.84 -13.55 -7.00
CA GLN A 127 -17.44 -13.28 -6.67
C GLN A 127 -16.70 -12.54 -7.80
N LYS A 128 -16.95 -12.88 -9.07
CA LYS A 128 -16.46 -12.12 -10.24
C LYS A 128 -16.93 -10.66 -10.21
N LYS A 129 -18.20 -10.41 -9.86
CA LYS A 129 -18.74 -9.04 -9.75
C LYS A 129 -18.04 -8.25 -8.66
N TYR A 130 -17.76 -8.88 -7.52
CA TYR A 130 -17.03 -8.24 -6.42
C TYR A 130 -15.57 -7.93 -6.78
N PHE A 131 -14.88 -8.83 -7.49
CA PHE A 131 -13.55 -8.54 -8.04
C PHE A 131 -13.58 -7.36 -9.01
N LYS A 132 -14.55 -7.33 -9.93
CA LYS A 132 -14.74 -6.20 -10.83
C LYS A 132 -14.99 -4.88 -10.09
N LEU A 133 -15.80 -4.90 -9.03
CA LEU A 133 -16.08 -3.74 -8.22
C LEU A 133 -14.82 -3.19 -7.53
N ILE A 134 -14.04 -4.06 -6.88
CA ILE A 134 -12.81 -3.62 -6.23
C ILE A 134 -11.79 -3.10 -7.24
N TYR A 135 -11.71 -3.64 -8.46
CA TYR A 135 -10.83 -3.08 -9.49
C TYR A 135 -11.22 -1.65 -9.87
N THR A 136 -12.51 -1.37 -10.05
CA THR A 136 -12.99 -0.01 -10.32
C THR A 136 -12.68 0.95 -9.16
N GLN A 137 -12.81 0.49 -7.91
CA GLN A 137 -12.46 1.30 -6.75
C GLN A 137 -10.94 1.51 -6.64
N LEU A 138 -10.13 0.47 -6.88
CA LEU A 138 -8.67 0.59 -6.91
C LEU A 138 -8.19 1.54 -8.00
N GLU A 139 -8.81 1.55 -9.18
CA GLU A 139 -8.49 2.53 -10.23
C GLU A 139 -8.71 3.98 -9.76
N GLN A 140 -9.77 4.24 -9.00
CA GLN A 140 -10.02 5.55 -8.41
C GLN A 140 -8.94 5.91 -7.38
N HIS A 141 -8.57 4.96 -6.51
CA HIS A 141 -7.51 5.16 -5.52
C HIS A 141 -6.13 5.34 -6.15
N GLU A 142 -5.81 4.60 -7.21
CA GLU A 142 -4.60 4.78 -8.01
C GLU A 142 -4.55 6.18 -8.60
N LYS A 143 -5.66 6.67 -9.16
CA LYS A 143 -5.74 8.03 -9.71
C LYS A 143 -5.53 9.08 -8.62
N MET A 144 -6.17 8.93 -7.46
CA MET A 144 -5.98 9.82 -6.31
C MET A 144 -4.50 9.83 -5.85
N ALA A 145 -3.86 8.66 -5.75
CA ALA A 145 -2.46 8.56 -5.37
C ALA A 145 -1.51 9.15 -6.43
N GLU A 146 -1.82 9.00 -7.72
CA GLU A 146 -1.07 9.59 -8.82
C GLU A 146 -1.19 11.12 -8.82
N ASP A 147 -2.38 11.67 -8.61
CA ASP A 147 -2.61 13.11 -8.53
C ASP A 147 -1.92 13.73 -7.31
N GLU A 148 -1.98 13.07 -6.15
CA GLU A 148 -1.23 13.46 -4.96
C GLU A 148 0.28 13.40 -5.17
N LYS A 149 0.79 12.35 -5.82
CA LYS A 149 2.22 12.25 -6.16
C LYS A 149 2.64 13.45 -7.02
N LYS A 150 1.87 13.77 -8.07
CA LYS A 150 2.18 14.88 -8.98
C LYS A 150 2.16 16.24 -8.27
N SER A 151 1.18 16.49 -7.40
CA SER A 151 1.09 17.76 -6.67
C SER A 151 2.20 17.91 -5.64
N ASN A 152 2.53 16.82 -4.93
CA ASN A 152 3.41 16.85 -3.77
C ASN A 152 4.88 16.72 -4.14
N GLU A 153 5.25 16.00 -5.22
CA GLU A 153 6.66 15.93 -5.68
C GLU A 153 7.23 17.32 -6.00
N LYS A 154 6.46 18.21 -6.62
CA LYS A 154 6.89 19.58 -6.93
C LYS A 154 6.93 20.46 -5.68
N MET A 155 5.98 20.30 -4.76
CA MET A 155 5.88 21.14 -3.57
C MET A 155 6.96 20.79 -2.53
N TYR A 156 7.16 19.51 -2.20
CA TYR A 156 8.09 19.12 -1.14
C TYR A 156 9.57 19.26 -1.56
N ARG A 157 9.89 19.09 -2.86
CA ARG A 157 11.24 19.37 -3.37
C ARG A 157 11.58 20.86 -3.29
N SER A 158 10.62 21.75 -3.58
CA SER A 158 10.84 23.19 -3.51
C SER A 158 10.85 23.70 -2.07
N MET A 159 10.00 23.17 -1.18
CA MET A 159 9.99 23.53 0.24
C MET A 159 11.27 23.16 0.98
N GLY A 160 11.87 22.00 0.72
CA GLY A 160 13.15 21.61 1.36
C GLY A 160 14.28 22.60 1.05
N PHE A 161 14.36 23.04 -0.22
CA PHE A 161 15.31 24.06 -0.64
C PHE A 161 15.01 25.43 -0.02
N LEU A 162 13.74 25.86 -0.02
CA LEU A 162 13.32 27.15 0.53
C LEU A 162 13.57 27.24 2.04
N LEU A 163 13.25 26.20 2.81
CA LEU A 163 13.55 26.13 4.26
C LEU A 163 15.04 26.22 4.53
N GLY A 164 15.86 25.47 3.78
CA GLY A 164 17.31 25.56 3.87
C GLY A 164 17.85 26.96 3.55
N ALA A 165 17.30 27.61 2.52
CA ALA A 165 17.65 28.98 2.14
C ALA A 165 17.22 30.02 3.19
N THR A 166 16.03 29.89 3.78
CA THR A 166 15.55 30.78 4.85
C THR A 166 16.45 30.67 6.09
N ILE A 167 16.82 29.46 6.50
CA ILE A 167 17.71 29.28 7.66
C ILE A 167 19.10 29.86 7.36
N LEU A 168 19.61 29.68 6.13
CA LEU A 168 20.86 30.33 5.70
C LEU A 168 20.79 31.85 5.83
N ILE A 169 19.70 32.49 5.38
CA ILE A 169 19.52 33.94 5.47
C ILE A 169 19.48 34.42 6.93
N ILE A 170 18.83 33.66 7.83
CA ILE A 170 18.75 34.00 9.27
C ILE A 170 20.11 33.85 9.98
N LEU A 171 20.94 32.89 9.55
CA LEU A 171 22.22 32.56 10.19
C LEU A 171 23.37 33.50 9.78
N ILE A 172 23.21 34.21 8.66
CA ILE A 172 24.12 35.25 8.16
C ILE A 172 23.88 36.54 8.94
#